data_AF-A0A940WPY9-F1
#
_entry.id   AF-A0A940WPY9-F1
#
_cell.length_a   1.000
_cell.length_b   1.000
_cell.length_c   1.000
_cell.angle_alpha   90.00
_cell.angle_beta   90.00
_cell.angle_gamma   90.00
#
_symmetry.space_group_name_H-M   'P 1'
#
loop_
_entity.id
_entity.type
_entity.pdbx_description
1 polymer ?
#
loop_
_entity_poly.entity_id
_entity_poly.type
_entity_poly.pdbx_seq_one_letter_code
_entity_poly.pdbx_strand_id
1 'polypeptide(L)' 'MRNELIYFLQHSNDEKIIISLIKNMDANSLVTLLNHLQFTDEITEKRWLKSIRSIL' A
#
# COMPACT_ATOMS: atom_id res chain seq x y z
N MET A 1 -1.15 -15.59 3.32
CA MET A 1 -1.26 -14.36 2.52
C MET A 1 -1.15 -13.06 3.31
N ARG A 2 -1.82 -12.90 4.47
CA ARG A 2 -1.73 -11.65 5.26
C ARG A 2 -0.29 -11.25 5.61
N ASN A 3 0.51 -12.19 6.08
CA ASN A 3 1.90 -11.92 6.49
C ASN A 3 2.80 -11.64 5.28
N GLU A 4 2.61 -12.33 4.14
CA GLU A 4 3.37 -12.02 2.92
C GLU A 4 3.01 -10.64 2.37
N LEU A 5 1.73 -10.24 2.46
CA LEU A 5 1.30 -8.91 2.04
C LEU A 5 1.89 -7.82 2.95
N ILE A 6 1.81 -7.98 4.28
CA ILE A 6 2.43 -7.04 5.23
C ILE A 6 3.93 -6.92 4.97
N TYR A 7 4.62 -8.05 4.79
CA TYR A 7 6.04 -8.06 4.45
C TYR A 7 6.31 -7.28 3.16
N PHE A 8 5.53 -7.53 2.11
CA PHE A 8 5.64 -6.82 0.84
C PHE A 8 5.45 -5.31 0.99
N LEU A 9 4.43 -4.88 1.74
CA LEU A 9 4.13 -3.45 1.96
C LEU A 9 5.27 -2.73 2.69
N GLN A 10 5.86 -3.39 3.68
CA GLN A 10 6.97 -2.84 4.47
C GLN A 10 8.27 -2.74 3.66
N HIS A 11 8.54 -3.70 2.78
CA HIS A 11 9.77 -3.75 2.00
C HIS A 11 9.70 -3.03 0.64
N SER A 12 8.50 -2.63 0.21
CA SER A 12 8.31 -1.79 -0.97
C SER A 12 8.62 -0.33 -0.64
N ASN A 13 9.82 0.11 -0.99
CA ASN A 13 10.31 1.47 -0.72
C ASN A 13 10.35 2.37 -1.96
N ASP A 14 10.26 1.80 -3.17
CA ASP A 14 10.28 2.56 -4.41
C ASP A 14 8.91 3.20 -4.68
N GLU A 15 8.86 4.52 -4.61
CA GLU A 15 7.65 5.31 -4.82
C GLU A 15 7.04 5.11 -6.20
N LYS A 16 7.85 4.89 -7.25
CA LYS A 16 7.35 4.63 -8.61
C LYS A 16 6.61 3.29 -8.68
N ILE A 17 7.16 2.27 -8.00
CA ILE A 17 6.54 0.94 -7.94
C ILE A 17 5.22 1.02 -7.17
N ILE A 18 5.22 1.69 -6.00
CA ILE A 18 4.01 1.90 -5.19
C ILE A 18 2.91 2.59 -6.00
N ILE A 19 3.25 3.70 -6.67
CA ILE A 19 2.29 4.46 -7.49
C ILE A 19 1.77 3.60 -8.64
N SER A 20 2.65 2.86 -9.31
CA SER A 20 2.26 1.97 -10.41
C SER A 20 1.29 0.89 -9.93
N LEU A 21 1.52 0.29 -8.75
CA LEU A 21 0.63 -0.70 -8.18
C LEU A 21 -0.74 -0.12 -7.88
N ILE A 22 -0.78 1.03 -7.18
CA ILE A 22 -2.05 1.69 -6.81
C ILE A 22 -2.87 2.03 -8.06
N LYS A 23 -2.23 2.55 -9.13
CA LYS A 23 -2.92 2.89 -10.39
C LYS A 23 -3.54 1.70 -11.11
N ASN A 24 -3.03 0.48 -10.89
CA ASN A 24 -3.52 -0.74 -11.53
C ASN A 24 -4.44 -1.56 -10.61
N MET A 25 -4.75 -1.09 -9.40
CA MET A 25 -5.68 -1.75 -8.50
C MET A 25 -7.13 -1.38 -8.83
N ASP A 26 -8.02 -2.38 -8.75
CA ASP A 26 -9.45 -2.11 -8.69
C ASP A 26 -9.87 -1.62 -7.28
N ALA A 27 -11.12 -1.16 -7.16
CA ALA A 27 -11.63 -0.62 -5.90
C ALA A 27 -11.56 -1.64 -4.75
N ASN A 28 -11.82 -2.93 -5.02
CA ASN A 28 -11.79 -3.98 -4.01
C ASN A 28 -10.37 -4.24 -3.48
N SER A 29 -9.40 -4.24 -4.39
CA SER A 29 -7.97 -4.37 -4.08
C SER A 29 -7.47 -3.18 -3.28
N LEU A 30 -7.92 -1.97 -3.62
CA LEU A 30 -7.59 -0.75 -2.88
C LEU A 30 -8.14 -0.78 -1.44
N VAL A 31 -9.40 -1.21 -1.27
CA VAL A 31 -10.00 -1.39 0.07
C VAL A 31 -9.25 -2.45 0.87
N THR A 32 -8.86 -3.55 0.22
CA THR A 32 -8.07 -4.60 0.86
C THR A 32 -6.71 -4.09 1.31
N LEU A 33 -6.02 -3.30 0.48
CA LEU A 33 -4.76 -2.64 0.83
C LEU A 33 -4.93 -1.75 2.05
N LEU A 34 -5.93 -0.86 2.05
CA LEU A 34 -6.21 0.04 3.17
C LEU A 34 -6.45 -0.73 4.48
N ASN A 35 -7.23 -1.80 4.42
CA ASN A 35 -7.48 -2.68 5.57
C ASN A 35 -6.23 -3.42 6.07
N HIS A 36 -5.20 -3.57 5.24
CA HIS A 36 -3.96 -4.24 5.62
C HIS A 36 -2.87 -3.27 6.12
N LEU A 37 -2.92 -1.99 5.71
CA LEU A 37 -1.97 -0.98 6.16
C LEU A 37 -2.00 -0.77 7.67
N GLN A 38 -3.17 -0.90 8.31
CA GLN A 38 -3.31 -0.82 9.78
C GLN A 38 -2.51 -1.89 10.54
N PHE A 39 -2.03 -2.94 9.86
CA PHE A 39 -1.21 -4.00 10.45
C PHE A 39 0.29 -3.83 10.12
N THR A 40 0.67 -2.77 9.41
CA THR A 40 2.07 -2.40 9.15
C THR A 40 2.57 -1.41 10.20
N ASP A 41 3.87 -1.10 10.18
CA ASP A 41 4.39 0.01 10.99
C ASP A 41 3.90 1.38 10.46
N GLU A 42 3.93 2.38 11.34
CA GLU A 42 3.42 3.74 11.06
C GLU A 42 4.12 4.40 9.86
N ILE A 43 5.40 4.09 9.62
CA ILE A 43 6.17 4.65 8.50
C ILE A 43 5.64 4.10 7.18
N THR A 44 5.44 2.79 7.12
CA THR A 44 4.88 2.08 5.98
C THR A 44 3.45 2.56 5.70
N GLU A 45 2.59 2.59 6.71
CA GLU A 45 1.22 3.08 6.58
C GLU A 45 1.18 4.50 5.99
N LYS A 46 1.94 5.43 6.56
CA LYS A 46 2.02 6.82 6.09
C LYS A 46 2.51 6.93 4.65
N ARG A 47 3.53 6.15 4.27
CA ARG A 47 4.07 6.15 2.91
C ARG A 47 3.01 5.76 1.88
N TRP A 48 2.33 4.63 2.12
CA TRP A 48 1.31 4.14 1.21
C TRP A 48 0.08 5.05 1.16
N LEU A 49 -0.39 5.56 2.31
CA LEU A 49 -1.49 6.53 2.34
C LEU A 49 -1.17 7.83 1.60
N LYS A 50 0.07 8.32 1.71
CA LYS A 50 0.53 9.49 0.96
C LYS A 50 0.47 9.24 -0.55
N SER A 51 0.93 8.07 -1.01
CA SER A 51 0.88 7.70 -2.43
C SER A 51 -0.55 7.52 -2.95
N ILE A 52 -1.47 7.00 -2.14
CA ILE A 52 -2.88 6.89 -2.53
C ILE A 52 -3.49 8.29 -2.73
N ARG A 53 -3.24 9.22 -1.78
CA ARG A 53 -3.72 10.61 -1.85
C ARG A 53 -3.11 11.45 -2.98
N SER A 54 -1.98 11.04 -3.55
CA SER A 54 -1.38 11.76 -4.68
C SER A 54 -1.92 11.30 -6.04
N ILE A 55 -2.66 10.19 -6.06
CA ILE A 55 -3.24 9.61 -7.28
C ILE A 55 -4.74 9.93 -7.39
N LEU A 56 -5.46 9.91 -6.27
CA LEU A 56 -6.88 10.28 -6.17
C LEU A 56 -7.02 11.79 -5.97
#